data_AF-A0A8J6PVY5-F1
#
_entry.id   AF-A0A8J6PVY5-F1
#
_cell.length_a   1.000
_cell.length_b   1.000
_cell.length_c   1.000
_cell.angle_alpha   90.00
_cell.angle_beta   90.00
_cell.angle_gamma   90.00
#
_symmetry.space_group_name_H-M   'P 1'
#
loop_
_entity.id
_entity.type
_entity.pdbx_description
1 polymer ?
#
loop_
_entity_poly.entity_id
_entity_poly.type
_entity_poly.pdbx_seq_one_letter_code
_entity_poly.pdbx_strand_id
1 'polypeptide(L)'
;MVARKLYRLLNDVAVRDEVVAGAAKRYGYRPVQVELRLYVGRFAAPTKGTHEAKIRHWCASQEAGGGPIRVFSVKDVIASVQQAAASTQYRDNPVLVTMKVLEAAGLLTLKLPDDIGAETDDPALHEA
;
A
#
# COMPACT_ATOMS: atom_id res chain seq x y z
N MET A 1 -19.97 19.57 -4.15
CA MET A 1 -19.55 18.39 -4.93
C MET A 1 -20.19 17.16 -4.28
N VAL A 2 -21.07 16.42 -4.95
CA VAL A 2 -21.73 15.24 -4.34
C VAL A 2 -20.76 14.06 -4.35
N ALA A 3 -20.29 13.63 -3.18
CA ALA A 3 -19.40 12.48 -3.06
C ALA A 3 -20.08 11.21 -3.61
N ARG A 4 -19.39 10.46 -4.49
CA ARG A 4 -19.91 9.19 -5.03
C ARG A 4 -20.15 8.21 -3.86
N LYS A 5 -21.40 7.76 -3.70
CA LYS A 5 -21.83 6.83 -2.64
C LYS A 5 -21.07 5.48 -2.63
N LEU A 6 -20.43 5.10 -3.74
CA LEU A 6 -19.69 3.83 -3.86
C LEU A 6 -18.40 3.77 -3.04
N TYR A 7 -17.86 4.91 -2.59
CA TYR A 7 -16.60 4.97 -1.85
C TYR A 7 -16.77 5.67 -0.50
N ARG A 8 -17.86 5.37 0.24
CA ARG A 8 -18.14 6.01 1.55
C ARG A 8 -16.99 5.89 2.53
N LEU A 9 -16.32 4.73 2.59
CA LEU A 9 -15.15 4.54 3.46
C LEU A 9 -14.04 5.59 3.23
N LEU A 10 -13.84 6.00 1.98
CA LEU A 10 -12.82 6.98 1.63
C LEU A 10 -13.36 8.41 1.77
N ASN A 11 -14.56 8.64 1.25
CA ASN A 11 -15.12 9.99 1.10
C ASN A 11 -15.82 10.54 2.35
N ASP A 12 -16.12 9.69 3.34
CA ASP A 12 -16.85 10.05 4.55
C ASP A 12 -15.97 9.79 5.77
N VAL A 13 -15.57 10.87 6.45
CA VAL A 13 -14.68 10.83 7.62
C VAL A 13 -15.35 10.10 8.78
N ALA A 14 -16.66 10.31 9.00
CA ALA A 14 -17.37 9.65 10.09
C ALA A 14 -17.39 8.13 9.90
N VAL A 15 -17.68 7.67 8.68
CA VAL A 15 -17.63 6.24 8.33
C VAL A 15 -16.22 5.67 8.52
N ARG A 16 -15.19 6.43 8.15
CA ARG A 16 -13.79 6.01 8.31
C ARG A 16 -13.41 5.83 9.77
N ASP A 17 -13.76 6.79 10.60
CA ASP A 17 -13.46 6.78 12.03
C ASP A 17 -14.20 5.65 12.74
N GLU A 18 -15.46 5.40 12.38
CA GLU A 18 -16.23 4.26 12.89
C GLU A 18 -15.60 2.92 12.51
N VAL A 19 -15.07 2.79 11.28
CA VAL A 19 -14.38 1.57 10.85
C VAL A 19 -13.08 1.36 11.62
N VAL A 20 -12.29 2.42 11.82
CA VAL A 20 -11.06 2.37 12.62
C VAL A 20 -11.39 1.99 14.07
N ALA A 21 -12.38 2.64 14.68
CA ALA A 21 -12.81 2.36 16.04
C ALA A 21 -13.36 0.93 16.19
N GLY A 22 -14.14 0.47 15.20
CA GLY A 22 -14.66 -0.90 15.15
C GLY A 22 -13.55 -1.94 15.07
N ALA A 23 -12.54 -1.72 14.24
CA ALA A 23 -11.36 -2.59 14.13
C ALA A 23 -10.54 -2.59 15.44
N ALA A 24 -10.28 -1.41 16.00
CA ALA A 24 -9.58 -1.25 17.27
C ALA A 24 -10.28 -2.07 18.38
N LYS A 25 -11.59 -1.90 18.54
CA LYS A 25 -12.40 -2.65 19.50
C LYS A 25 -12.38 -4.16 19.24
N ARG A 26 -12.55 -4.58 17.99
CA ARG A 26 -12.64 -6.00 17.61
C ARG A 26 -11.36 -6.78 17.92
N TYR A 27 -10.20 -6.15 17.73
CA TYR A 27 -8.90 -6.81 17.84
C TYR A 27 -8.07 -6.37 19.05
N GLY A 28 -8.63 -5.55 19.95
CA GLY A 28 -7.96 -5.13 21.19
C GLY A 28 -6.82 -4.13 20.97
N TYR A 29 -6.88 -3.34 19.90
CA TYR A 29 -5.89 -2.30 19.60
C TYR A 29 -6.39 -0.91 20.02
N ARG A 30 -5.47 0.04 20.21
CA ARG A 30 -5.83 1.47 20.25
C ARG A 30 -6.08 1.97 18.83
N PRO A 31 -6.96 2.96 18.60
CA PRO A 31 -7.20 3.52 17.26
C PRO A 31 -5.92 3.98 16.55
N VAL A 32 -4.96 4.54 17.30
CA VAL A 32 -3.65 4.98 16.78
C VAL A 32 -2.73 3.83 16.34
N GLN A 33 -3.09 2.57 16.65
CA GLN A 33 -2.36 1.38 16.20
C GLN A 33 -3.02 0.72 14.98
N VAL A 34 -4.16 1.26 14.53
CA VAL A 34 -4.89 0.75 13.38
C VAL A 34 -4.53 1.59 12.16
N GLU A 35 -3.99 0.95 11.13
CA GLU A 35 -3.70 1.60 9.85
C GLU A 35 -4.80 1.31 8.84
N LEU A 36 -5.26 2.36 8.15
CA LEU A 36 -6.13 2.20 6.99
C LEU A 36 -5.30 2.05 5.72
N ARG A 37 -5.53 0.95 4.98
CA ARG A 37 -4.79 0.62 3.76
C ARG A 37 -5.74 0.35 2.60
N LEU A 38 -5.44 0.93 1.44
CA LEU A 38 -6.11 0.67 0.18
C LEU A 38 -5.25 -0.26 -0.68
N TYR A 39 -5.72 -1.48 -0.90
CA TYR A 39 -5.13 -2.41 -1.84
C TYR A 39 -5.78 -2.25 -3.20
N VAL A 40 -5.01 -1.81 -4.17
CA VAL A 40 -5.48 -1.58 -5.54
C VAL A 40 -4.87 -2.62 -6.45
N GLY A 41 -5.73 -3.26 -7.26
CA GLY A 41 -5.29 -4.12 -8.35
C GLY A 41 -4.66 -3.27 -9.46
N ARG A 42 -5.38 -3.14 -10.57
CA ARG A 42 -5.08 -2.15 -11.59
C ARG A 42 -5.85 -0.87 -11.26
N PHE A 43 -5.15 0.26 -11.07
CA PHE A 43 -5.84 1.55 -11.00
C PHE A 43 -6.69 1.74 -12.26
N ALA A 44 -7.98 2.04 -12.09
CA ALA A 44 -9.02 1.91 -13.12
C ALA A 44 -8.93 2.93 -14.29
N ALA A 45 -7.79 3.57 -14.53
CA ALA A 45 -7.63 4.53 -15.61
C ALA A 45 -6.92 3.89 -16.84
N PRO A 46 -7.50 3.98 -18.05
CA PRO A 46 -6.86 3.56 -19.29
C PRO A 46 -5.74 4.51 -19.76
N THR A 47 -5.36 5.51 -18.97
CA THR A 47 -4.45 6.59 -19.39
C THR A 47 -3.43 6.92 -18.29
N LYS A 48 -2.17 6.59 -18.58
CA LYS A 48 -0.90 7.13 -18.03
C LYS A 48 -0.95 7.72 -16.60
N GLY A 49 -0.38 7.00 -15.61
CA GLY A 49 0.29 7.43 -14.34
C GLY A 49 -0.33 8.49 -13.41
N THR A 50 -0.90 9.56 -13.96
CA THR A 50 -1.39 10.76 -13.29
C THR A 50 -2.53 10.49 -12.30
N HIS A 51 -3.38 9.50 -12.57
CA HIS A 51 -4.49 9.16 -11.69
C HIS A 51 -4.03 8.45 -10.41
N GLU A 52 -3.06 7.55 -10.53
CA GLU A 52 -2.48 6.86 -9.38
C GLU A 52 -1.75 7.86 -8.48
N ALA A 53 -0.92 8.74 -9.05
CA ALA A 53 -0.22 9.78 -8.31
C ALA A 53 -1.19 10.68 -7.53
N LYS A 54 -2.28 11.12 -8.16
CA LYS A 54 -3.33 11.93 -7.50
C LYS A 54 -4.02 11.18 -6.36
N ILE A 55 -4.31 9.88 -6.53
CA ILE A 55 -4.93 9.07 -5.48
C ILE A 55 -3.96 8.90 -4.31
N ARG A 56 -2.68 8.57 -4.60
CA ARG A 56 -1.63 8.44 -3.57
C ARG A 56 -1.44 9.75 -2.81
N HIS A 57 -1.33 10.86 -3.52
CA HIS A 57 -1.19 12.19 -2.92
C HIS A 57 -2.40 12.56 -2.05
N TRP A 58 -3.61 12.35 -2.56
CA TRP A 58 -4.83 12.59 -1.77
C TRP A 58 -4.82 11.72 -0.51
N CYS A 59 -4.58 10.41 -0.62
CA CYS A 59 -4.54 9.51 0.54
C CYS A 59 -3.45 9.90 1.57
N ALA A 60 -2.28 10.36 1.13
CA ALA A 60 -1.21 10.82 2.01
C ALA A 60 -1.60 12.06 2.84
N SER A 61 -2.51 12.90 2.34
CA SER A 61 -3.03 14.06 3.07
C SER A 61 -4.16 13.72 4.06
N GLN A 62 -4.66 12.48 4.05
CA GLN A 62 -5.80 12.07 4.87
C GLN A 62 -5.35 11.28 6.08
N GLU A 63 -5.66 11.73 7.29
CA GLU A 63 -5.42 10.95 8.50
C GLU A 63 -6.55 9.94 8.77
N ALA A 64 -6.18 8.74 9.22
CA ALA A 64 -7.09 7.65 9.58
C ALA A 64 -6.41 6.69 10.56
N GLY A 65 -6.83 6.70 11.83
CA GLY A 65 -6.24 5.86 12.87
C GLY A 65 -4.81 6.28 13.21
N GLY A 66 -3.84 5.41 12.93
CA GLY A 66 -2.42 5.63 13.25
C GLY A 66 -1.65 6.58 12.33
N GLY A 67 -2.25 7.07 11.24
CA GLY A 67 -1.57 7.96 10.32
C GLY A 67 -2.27 8.10 8.96
N PRO A 68 -1.52 8.41 7.89
CA PRO A 68 -2.11 8.62 6.57
C PRO A 68 -2.68 7.33 5.97
N ILE A 69 -3.68 7.46 5.09
CA ILE A 69 -4.19 6.32 4.33
C ILE A 69 -3.10 5.81 3.39
N ARG A 70 -2.68 4.56 3.55
CA ARG A 70 -1.62 3.97 2.71
C ARG A 70 -2.21 3.28 1.49
N VAL A 71 -1.53 3.38 0.34
CA VAL A 71 -1.97 2.76 -0.92
C VAL A 71 -0.93 1.74 -1.35
N PHE A 72 -1.36 0.50 -1.58
CA PHE A 72 -0.51 -0.61 -1.99
C PHE A 72 -1.01 -1.18 -3.33
N SER A 73 -0.16 -1.10 -4.34
CA SER A 73 -0.34 -1.76 -5.63
C SER A 73 0.02 -3.24 -5.55
N VAL A 74 -0.37 -4.01 -6.58
CA VAL A 74 0.06 -5.41 -6.74
C VAL A 74 1.60 -5.52 -6.70
N LYS A 75 2.32 -4.56 -7.29
CA LYS A 75 3.79 -4.54 -7.27
C LYS A 75 4.33 -4.36 -5.85
N ASP A 76 3.75 -3.43 -5.09
CA ASP A 76 4.17 -3.14 -3.70
C ASP A 76 3.96 -4.38 -2.80
N VAL A 77 2.85 -5.09 -3.00
CA VAL A 77 2.55 -6.33 -2.28
C VAL A 77 3.54 -7.43 -2.66
N ILE A 78 3.80 -7.65 -3.95
CA ILE A 78 4.76 -8.68 -4.38
C ILE A 78 6.17 -8.39 -3.88
N ALA A 79 6.62 -7.13 -3.94
CA ALA A 79 7.92 -6.72 -3.40
C ALA A 79 8.02 -7.02 -1.90
N SER A 80 6.96 -6.74 -1.13
CA SER A 80 6.91 -7.05 0.31
C SER A 80 6.97 -8.56 0.58
N VAL A 81 6.28 -9.37 -0.23
CA VAL A 81 6.30 -10.84 -0.12
C VAL A 81 7.69 -11.38 -0.47
N GLN A 82 8.35 -10.84 -1.49
CA GLN A 82 9.72 -11.22 -1.84
C GLN A 82 10.70 -10.90 -0.73
N GLN A 83 10.63 -9.69 -0.15
CA GLN A 83 11.48 -9.31 0.98
C GLN A 83 11.27 -10.23 2.19
N ALA A 84 10.01 -10.59 2.49
CA ALA A 84 9.70 -11.55 3.54
C ALA A 84 10.23 -12.96 3.21
N ALA A 85 10.18 -13.37 1.95
CA ALA A 85 10.72 -14.65 1.49
C ALA A 85 12.25 -14.68 1.57
N ALA A 86 12.95 -13.57 1.35
CA ALA A 86 14.41 -13.51 1.53
C ALA A 86 14.85 -13.77 2.98
N SER A 87 13.96 -13.58 3.96
CA SER A 87 14.24 -13.88 5.37
C SER A 87 14.28 -15.40 5.64
N THR A 88 15.26 -15.80 6.44
CA THR A 88 15.44 -17.18 6.93
C THR A 88 14.47 -17.54 8.06
N GLN A 89 13.77 -16.55 8.62
CA GLN A 89 12.88 -16.69 9.78
C GLN A 89 11.56 -17.40 9.43
N TYR A 90 11.10 -17.29 8.19
CA TYR A 90 9.84 -17.90 7.77
C TYR A 90 10.11 -19.19 7.00
N ARG A 91 10.21 -20.29 7.74
CA ARG A 91 10.35 -21.65 7.19
C ARG A 91 9.02 -22.33 6.93
N ASP A 92 8.00 -22.04 7.75
CA ASP A 92 6.71 -22.74 7.72
C ASP A 92 5.56 -21.92 7.12
N ASN A 93 5.88 -20.85 6.38
CA ASN A 93 4.87 -20.09 5.64
C ASN A 93 4.76 -20.63 4.20
N PRO A 94 3.63 -21.25 3.81
CA PRO A 94 3.51 -21.92 2.51
C PRO A 94 3.66 -20.96 1.32
N VAL A 95 3.25 -19.69 1.47
CA VAL A 95 3.43 -18.68 0.43
C VAL A 95 4.91 -18.35 0.25
N LEU A 96 5.65 -18.15 1.35
CA LEU A 96 7.07 -17.81 1.29
C LEU A 96 7.93 -18.98 0.82
N VAL A 97 7.58 -20.21 1.20
CA VAL A 97 8.22 -21.43 0.68
C VAL A 97 7.97 -21.56 -0.82
N THR A 98 6.74 -21.32 -1.28
CA THR A 98 6.42 -21.34 -2.72
C THR A 98 7.26 -20.33 -3.50
N MET A 99 7.40 -19.10 -3.00
CA MET A 99 8.24 -18.08 -3.63
C MET A 99 9.70 -18.53 -3.74
N LYS A 100 10.27 -19.09 -2.67
CA LYS A 100 11.64 -19.65 -2.66
C LYS A 100 11.82 -20.80 -3.65
N VAL A 101 10.85 -21.70 -3.74
CA VAL A 101 10.89 -22.84 -4.67
C VAL A 101 10.84 -22.37 -6.12
N LEU A 102 9.97 -21.41 -6.44
CA LEU A 102 9.86 -20.85 -7.78
C LEU A 102 11.12 -20.07 -8.19
N GLU A 103 11.73 -19.35 -7.24
CA GLU A 103 13.02 -18.67 -7.44
C GLU A 103 14.15 -19.68 -7.68
N ALA A 104 14.28 -20.71 -6.83
CA ALA A 104 15.29 -21.77 -6.99
C ALA A 104 15.11 -22.57 -8.30
N ALA A 105 13.88 -22.70 -8.78
CA ALA A 105 13.56 -23.33 -10.06
C ALA A 105 13.85 -22.41 -11.28
N GLY A 106 14.26 -21.16 -11.06
CA GLY A 106 14.48 -20.17 -12.12
C GLY A 106 13.19 -19.70 -12.81
N LEU A 107 12.02 -20.07 -12.28
CA LEU A 107 10.70 -19.73 -12.83
C LEU A 107 10.21 -18.35 -12.39
N LEU A 108 10.90 -17.75 -11.42
CA LEU A 108 10.64 -16.40 -10.94
C LEU A 108 11.73 -15.45 -11.47
N THR A 109 11.58 -15.00 -12.72
CA THR A 109 12.43 -13.96 -13.33
C THR A 109 11.72 -12.62 -13.27
N LEU A 110 11.85 -11.92 -12.16
CA LEU A 110 11.24 -10.60 -11.98
C LEU A 110 12.34 -9.53 -11.89
N LYS A 111 12.41 -8.67 -12.92
CA LYS A 111 13.15 -7.40 -12.83
C LYS A 111 12.32 -6.44 -11.99
N LEU A 112 12.83 -6.11 -10.81
CA LEU A 112 12.31 -5.03 -9.99
C LEU A 112 12.46 -3.70 -10.78
N PRO A 113 11.49 -2.79 -10.74
CA PRO A 113 11.77 -1.39 -11.04
C PRO A 113 12.78 -0.88 -10.00
N ASP A 114 13.84 -0.22 -10.44
CA ASP A 114 14.87 0.35 -9.56
C ASP A 114 14.29 1.39 -8.59
N ASP A 115 13.11 1.94 -8.91
CA ASP A 115 12.53 3.08 -8.21
C ASP A 115 11.25 2.65 -7.45
N ILE A 116 11.42 2.00 -6.30
CA ILE A 116 10.34 1.88 -5.30
C ILE A 116 10.38 3.13 -4.41
N GLY A 117 10.08 4.29 -4.98
CA GLY A 117 9.73 5.51 -4.23
C GLY A 117 10.83 6.11 -3.34
N ALA A 118 12.11 5.97 -3.68
CA ALA A 118 13.11 6.88 -3.14
C ALA A 118 12.99 8.21 -3.90
N GLU A 119 12.54 9.26 -3.22
CA GLU A 119 12.76 10.62 -3.68
C GLU A 119 14.27 10.78 -3.86
N THR A 120 14.71 10.90 -5.11
CA THR A 120 16.02 11.48 -5.38
C THR A 120 15.88 12.96 -5.06
N ASP A 121 16.42 13.38 -3.92
CA ASP A 121 16.79 14.78 -3.67
C ASP A 121 17.69 15.21 -4.83
N ASP A 122 17.11 15.91 -5.80
CA ASP A 122 17.87 16.62 -6.82
C ASP A 122 18.22 18.01 -6.25
N PRO A 123 19.49 18.26 -5.89
CA PRO A 123 19.91 19.56 -5.35
C PRO A 123 19.80 20.71 -6.37
N ALA A 124 19.39 20.45 -7.62
CA ALA A 124 19.28 21.46 -8.67
C ALA A 124 18.02 22.36 -8.61
N LEU A 125 17.10 22.17 -7.64
CA LEU A 125 15.85 22.95 -7.55
C LEU A 125 15.84 24.07 -6.49
N HIS A 126 16.97 24.39 -5.86
CA HIS A 126 17.04 25.45 -4.84
C HIS A 126 17.54 26.83 -5.31
N GLU A 127 17.80 27.04 -6.60
CA GLU A 127 18.06 28.37 -7.14
C GLU A 127 17.25 28.63 -8.43
N ALA A 128 16.04 29.16 -8.26
CA ALA A 128 15.33 29.99 -9.23
C ALA A 128 14.28 30.87 -8.53
#